data_AF-A0A1K1R7V7-F1
#
_entry.id   AF-A0A1K1R7V7-F1
#
_cell.length_a   1.000
_cell.length_b   1.000
_cell.length_c   1.000
_cell.angle_alpha   90.00
_cell.angle_beta   90.00
_cell.angle_gamma   90.00
#
_symmetry.space_group_name_H-M   'P 1'
#
loop_
_entity.id
_entity.type
_entity.pdbx_description
1 polymer ?
#
loop_
_entity_poly.entity_id
_entity_poly.type
_entity_poly.pdbx_seq_one_letter_code
_entity_poly.pdbx_strand_id
1 'polypeptide(L)'
;MKTIMHSANTRGHADHGWLNAHHSFSFAGYYNPDRMNFGVLRVLNDDIVSGGMGFGMHPHDNMEIITIPLRGDLEHKDSMGNVGRIKNGEIQVMSAGTGVFHSEYNPNKDQDTNLLQIWLFPNKRNVEPRYDEISIADYHKKNELYQVVSPDPDDQGAWIHQDAWFFLGDFDKGARTDYTLRKEGNGVYLFVLEGSVLVNGQSLEKRDAVGVSETDTIAVEAAEDTRFLLMDVPMST
;
A
#
# COMPACT_ATOMS: atom_id res chain seq x y z
N MET A 1 12.41 3.80 -20.31
CA MET A 1 11.87 4.33 -19.05
C MET A 1 10.63 5.13 -19.34
N LYS A 2 9.49 4.61 -18.87
CA LYS A 2 8.18 5.23 -18.96
C LYS A 2 7.77 5.69 -17.57
N THR A 3 7.21 6.88 -17.47
CA THR A 3 6.82 7.50 -16.18
C THR A 3 5.38 7.97 -16.25
N ILE A 4 4.61 7.75 -15.17
CA ILE A 4 3.24 8.24 -15.00
C ILE A 4 3.15 8.96 -13.65
N MET A 5 2.66 10.19 -13.66
CA MET A 5 2.54 11.03 -12.46
C MET A 5 1.10 11.12 -11.98
N HIS A 6 0.87 10.79 -10.71
CA HIS A 6 -0.43 10.92 -10.06
C HIS A 6 -0.33 11.92 -8.91
N SER A 7 -0.67 13.18 -9.15
CA SER A 7 -0.68 14.21 -8.11
C SER A 7 -1.81 14.00 -7.09
N ALA A 8 -1.56 14.33 -5.83
CA ALA A 8 -2.46 14.13 -4.70
C ALA A 8 -3.85 14.73 -4.93
N ASN A 9 -3.91 15.94 -5.52
CA ASN A 9 -5.13 16.71 -5.79
C ASN A 9 -5.96 16.17 -6.98
N THR A 10 -5.46 15.15 -7.68
CA THR A 10 -6.18 14.51 -8.80
C THR A 10 -6.74 13.14 -8.44
N ARG A 11 -6.54 12.68 -7.19
CA ARG A 11 -7.13 11.44 -6.68
C ARG A 11 -8.65 11.54 -6.64
N GLY A 12 -9.33 10.41 -6.78
CA GLY A 12 -10.75 10.33 -6.45
C GLY A 12 -10.93 10.66 -4.97
N HIS A 13 -12.03 11.31 -4.61
CA HIS A 13 -12.32 11.67 -3.22
C HIS A 13 -13.77 11.30 -2.90
N ALA A 14 -13.95 10.60 -1.79
CA ALA A 14 -15.25 10.25 -1.24
C ALA A 14 -15.28 10.58 0.25
N ASP A 15 -16.28 11.36 0.66
CA ASP A 15 -16.51 11.70 2.06
C ASP A 15 -17.92 11.22 2.45
N HIS A 16 -17.95 10.25 3.36
CA HIS A 16 -19.17 9.63 3.89
C HIS A 16 -19.46 10.07 5.33
N GLY A 17 -18.83 11.14 5.79
CA GLY A 17 -18.90 11.65 7.17
C GLY A 17 -18.02 10.87 8.14
N TRP A 18 -18.12 9.53 8.14
CA TRP A 18 -17.29 8.66 8.98
C TRP A 18 -16.00 8.17 8.28
N LEU A 19 -16.00 8.20 6.94
CA LEU A 19 -14.88 7.81 6.09
C LEU A 19 -14.56 8.96 5.14
N ASN A 20 -13.33 9.43 5.19
CA ASN A 20 -12.75 10.30 4.18
C ASN A 20 -11.69 9.52 3.41
N ALA A 21 -12.00 9.16 2.15
CA ALA A 21 -11.21 8.26 1.33
C ALA A 21 -10.66 8.97 0.10
N HIS A 22 -9.36 8.79 -0.16
CA HIS A 22 -8.72 9.24 -1.39
C HIS A 22 -8.25 8.06 -2.23
N HIS A 23 -8.75 7.96 -3.46
CA HIS A 23 -8.50 6.84 -4.37
C HIS A 23 -7.45 7.18 -5.42
N SER A 24 -6.31 6.46 -5.41
CA SER A 24 -5.28 6.62 -6.45
C SER A 24 -5.69 6.00 -7.79
N PHE A 25 -6.55 4.98 -7.74
CA PHE A 25 -7.10 4.27 -8.89
C PHE A 25 -8.64 4.21 -8.81
N SER A 26 -9.29 3.91 -9.93
CA SER A 26 -10.75 3.76 -10.05
C SER A 26 -11.28 2.74 -9.05
N PHE A 27 -12.13 3.17 -8.12
CA PHE A 27 -12.62 2.34 -7.03
C PHE A 27 -14.02 2.80 -6.59
N ALA A 28 -14.87 1.85 -6.21
CA ALA A 28 -16.26 2.10 -5.85
C ALA A 28 -16.99 2.99 -6.89
N GLY A 29 -17.51 4.14 -6.47
CA GLY A 29 -18.18 5.10 -7.35
C GLY A 29 -17.25 6.03 -8.14
N TYR A 30 -15.95 6.04 -7.84
CA TYR A 30 -14.96 6.83 -8.57
C TYR A 30 -14.45 6.07 -9.80
N TYR A 31 -14.57 6.69 -10.97
CA TYR A 31 -14.12 6.13 -12.23
C TYR A 31 -13.25 7.13 -12.99
N ASN A 32 -12.04 6.70 -13.33
CA ASN A 32 -11.10 7.35 -14.22
C ASN A 32 -10.45 6.28 -15.12
N PRO A 33 -10.73 6.26 -16.44
CA PRO A 33 -10.22 5.23 -17.34
C PRO A 33 -8.68 5.23 -17.45
N ASP A 34 -8.03 6.36 -17.15
CA ASP A 34 -6.56 6.47 -17.18
C ASP A 34 -5.91 5.98 -15.87
N ARG A 35 -6.72 5.66 -14.85
CA ARG A 35 -6.25 5.21 -13.53
C ARG A 35 -6.95 3.94 -13.08
N MET A 36 -7.00 2.93 -13.94
CA MET A 36 -7.62 1.65 -13.57
C MET A 36 -6.74 0.82 -12.61
N ASN A 37 -5.43 0.84 -12.84
CA ASN A 37 -4.41 0.10 -12.10
C ASN A 37 -3.01 0.54 -12.58
N PHE A 38 -1.96 0.15 -11.85
CA PHE A 38 -0.57 0.20 -12.31
C PHE A 38 0.01 -1.22 -12.28
N GLY A 39 0.16 -1.85 -13.45
CA GLY A 39 0.47 -3.28 -13.49
C GLY A 39 -0.59 -4.09 -12.73
N VAL A 40 -0.17 -4.93 -11.79
CA VAL A 40 -1.08 -5.69 -10.93
C VAL A 40 -1.62 -4.92 -9.72
N LEU A 41 -1.10 -3.72 -9.42
CA LEU A 41 -1.58 -2.86 -8.34
C LEU A 41 -2.93 -2.25 -8.73
N ARG A 42 -4.01 -2.73 -8.09
CA ARG A 42 -5.40 -2.42 -8.46
C ARG A 42 -6.01 -1.32 -7.61
N VAL A 43 -5.69 -1.28 -6.31
CA VAL A 43 -6.23 -0.29 -5.37
C VAL A 43 -5.09 0.26 -4.53
N LEU A 44 -5.12 1.57 -4.30
CA LEU A 44 -4.32 2.27 -3.31
C LEU A 44 -5.18 3.42 -2.78
N ASN A 45 -5.85 3.16 -1.65
CA ASN A 45 -6.67 4.14 -0.96
C ASN A 45 -5.93 4.67 0.26
N ASP A 46 -6.08 5.96 0.53
CA ASP A 46 -5.62 6.66 1.72
C ASP A 46 -6.85 7.10 2.49
N ASP A 47 -7.18 6.32 3.52
CA ASP A 47 -8.47 6.37 4.19
C ASP A 47 -8.29 6.93 5.60
N ILE A 48 -9.19 7.84 5.98
CA ILE A 48 -9.34 8.33 7.36
C ILE A 48 -10.69 7.85 7.87
N VAL A 49 -10.65 7.01 8.91
CA VAL A 49 -11.82 6.38 9.53
C VAL A 49 -12.05 7.00 10.91
N SER A 50 -13.22 7.61 11.08
CA SER A 50 -13.67 8.22 12.33
C SER A 50 -13.72 7.22 13.49
N GLY A 51 -13.61 7.74 14.72
CA GLY A 51 -13.62 6.92 15.92
C GLY A 51 -14.86 6.00 16.05
N GLY A 52 -14.63 4.72 16.34
CA GLY A 52 -15.67 3.70 16.51
C GLY A 52 -16.42 3.30 15.24
N MET A 53 -16.04 3.85 14.09
CA MET A 53 -16.66 3.57 12.79
C MET A 53 -15.80 2.61 11.96
N GLY A 54 -16.36 2.08 10.88
CA GLY A 54 -15.67 1.10 10.07
C GLY A 54 -16.50 0.52 8.94
N PHE A 55 -15.86 -0.37 8.21
CA PHE A 55 -16.44 -1.17 7.16
C PHE A 55 -17.11 -2.40 7.79
N GLY A 56 -18.42 -2.52 7.57
CA GLY A 56 -19.17 -3.73 7.95
C GLY A 56 -18.69 -4.97 7.19
N MET A 57 -19.20 -6.14 7.59
CA MET A 57 -18.85 -7.41 6.96
C MET A 57 -19.12 -7.40 5.45
N HIS A 58 -18.09 -7.60 4.63
CA HIS A 58 -18.17 -7.60 3.16
C HIS A 58 -17.23 -8.65 2.54
N PRO A 59 -17.55 -9.17 1.34
CA PRO A 59 -16.77 -10.22 0.71
C PRO A 59 -15.59 -9.68 -0.12
N HIS A 60 -14.54 -10.48 -0.20
CA HIS A 60 -13.47 -10.41 -1.21
C HIS A 60 -13.23 -11.79 -1.81
N ASP A 61 -12.76 -11.81 -3.06
CA ASP A 61 -12.39 -13.02 -3.79
C ASP A 61 -11.14 -12.75 -4.63
N ASN A 62 -10.18 -13.70 -4.64
CA ASN A 62 -9.00 -13.65 -5.49
C ASN A 62 -8.26 -12.29 -5.51
N MET A 63 -7.97 -11.74 -4.33
CA MET A 63 -7.28 -10.47 -4.13
C MET A 63 -6.26 -10.58 -2.99
N GLU A 64 -5.07 -10.02 -3.16
CA GLU A 64 -4.13 -9.78 -2.06
C GLU A 64 -4.43 -8.38 -1.50
N ILE A 65 -4.82 -8.31 -0.24
CA ILE A 65 -5.20 -7.07 0.45
C ILE A 65 -4.17 -6.78 1.53
N ILE A 66 -3.54 -5.61 1.45
CA ILE A 66 -2.51 -5.16 2.38
C ILE A 66 -3.01 -3.88 3.06
N THR A 67 -2.93 -3.88 4.38
CA THR A 67 -3.31 -2.74 5.22
C THR A 67 -2.09 -2.19 5.94
N ILE A 68 -1.88 -0.88 5.82
CA ILE A 68 -0.78 -0.16 6.49
C ILE A 68 -1.34 1.00 7.30
N PRO A 69 -1.49 0.89 8.63
CA PRO A 69 -1.86 2.01 9.47
C PRO A 69 -0.76 3.08 9.49
N LEU A 70 -1.14 4.32 9.19
CA LEU A 70 -0.27 5.49 9.23
C LEU A 70 -0.44 6.28 10.53
N ARG A 71 -1.63 6.21 11.13
CA ARG A 71 -1.97 6.77 12.44
C ARG A 71 -3.15 5.99 13.05
N GLY A 72 -3.12 5.76 14.36
CA GLY A 72 -4.14 4.97 15.03
C GLY A 72 -4.02 3.49 14.67
N ASP A 73 -5.11 2.76 14.93
CA ASP A 73 -5.15 1.30 14.78
C ASP A 73 -6.44 0.88 14.06
N LEU A 74 -6.45 -0.32 13.50
CA LEU A 74 -7.62 -0.92 12.85
C LEU A 74 -7.88 -2.31 13.44
N GLU A 75 -9.09 -2.56 13.93
CA GLU A 75 -9.50 -3.91 14.31
C GLU A 75 -10.07 -4.63 13.09
N HIS A 76 -9.56 -5.84 12.85
CA HIS A 76 -9.96 -6.74 11.76
C HIS A 76 -10.71 -7.94 12.33
N LYS A 77 -11.75 -8.38 11.61
CA LYS A 77 -12.42 -9.68 11.84
C LYS A 77 -12.77 -10.31 10.52
N ASP A 78 -12.57 -11.62 10.39
CA ASP A 78 -12.93 -12.35 9.17
C ASP A 78 -13.69 -13.66 9.41
N SER A 79 -14.17 -14.24 8.31
CA SER A 79 -14.88 -15.52 8.29
C SER A 79 -14.00 -16.75 8.54
N MET A 80 -12.68 -16.59 8.57
CA MET A 80 -11.75 -17.67 8.98
C MET A 80 -11.64 -17.74 10.51
N GLY A 81 -12.18 -16.76 11.22
CA GLY A 81 -12.17 -16.67 12.68
C GLY A 81 -11.03 -15.82 13.23
N ASN A 82 -10.24 -15.15 12.37
CA ASN A 82 -9.19 -14.26 12.85
C ASN A 82 -9.80 -12.98 13.42
N VAL A 83 -9.19 -12.49 14.48
CA VAL A 83 -9.47 -11.18 15.08
C VAL A 83 -8.12 -10.55 15.38
N GLY A 84 -7.83 -9.41 14.77
CA GLY A 84 -6.56 -8.71 14.88
C GLY A 84 -6.75 -7.22 15.17
N ARG A 85 -5.73 -6.57 15.73
CA ARG A 85 -5.71 -5.11 15.92
C ARG A 85 -4.39 -4.60 15.37
N ILE A 86 -4.47 -4.16 14.12
CA ILE A 86 -3.35 -3.70 13.30
C ILE A 86 -3.00 -2.27 13.75
N LYS A 87 -1.82 -2.09 14.31
CA LYS A 87 -1.33 -0.80 14.83
C LYS A 87 -0.39 -0.13 13.84
N ASN A 88 -0.10 1.15 14.09
CA ASN A 88 1.01 1.80 13.43
C ASN A 88 2.33 1.07 13.74
N GLY A 89 3.10 0.77 12.69
CA GLY A 89 4.31 -0.06 12.79
C GLY A 89 4.04 -1.56 12.60
N GLU A 90 2.83 -1.92 12.18
CA GLU A 90 2.47 -3.27 11.74
C GLU A 90 1.98 -3.24 10.28
N ILE A 91 2.08 -4.40 9.64
CA ILE A 91 1.58 -4.65 8.29
C ILE A 91 0.66 -5.85 8.39
N GLN A 92 -0.55 -5.69 7.86
CA GLN A 92 -1.48 -6.78 7.74
C GLN A 92 -1.64 -7.15 6.27
N VAL A 93 -1.72 -8.46 6.02
CA VAL A 93 -1.98 -9.03 4.71
C VAL A 93 -3.11 -10.05 4.81
N MET A 94 -4.03 -10.01 3.85
CA MET A 94 -5.05 -11.03 3.67
C MET A 94 -5.07 -11.46 2.21
N SER A 95 -4.84 -12.75 1.96
CA SER A 95 -5.10 -13.35 0.65
C SER A 95 -6.54 -13.85 0.66
N ALA A 96 -7.40 -13.27 -0.17
CA ALA A 96 -8.82 -13.63 -0.21
C ALA A 96 -9.07 -15.04 -0.78
N GLY A 97 -8.19 -15.53 -1.66
CA GLY A 97 -8.23 -16.91 -2.14
C GLY A 97 -9.56 -17.31 -2.77
N THR A 98 -10.14 -18.42 -2.30
CA THR A 98 -11.47 -18.93 -2.67
C THR A 98 -12.64 -18.09 -2.15
N GLY A 99 -12.37 -17.06 -1.34
CA GLY A 99 -13.34 -16.13 -0.80
C GLY A 99 -13.20 -15.94 0.70
N VAL A 100 -13.29 -14.68 1.15
CA VAL A 100 -13.31 -14.31 2.56
C VAL A 100 -14.33 -13.19 2.79
N PHE A 101 -15.06 -13.25 3.89
CA PHE A 101 -15.81 -12.09 4.38
C PHE A 101 -15.03 -11.47 5.52
N HIS A 102 -14.89 -10.14 5.52
CA HIS A 102 -14.23 -9.44 6.61
C HIS A 102 -14.87 -8.10 6.96
N SER A 103 -14.55 -7.60 8.14
CA SER A 103 -14.95 -6.28 8.63
C SER A 103 -13.76 -5.61 9.32
N GLU A 104 -13.67 -4.30 9.17
CA GLU A 104 -12.55 -3.50 9.64
C GLU A 104 -13.10 -2.24 10.30
N TYR A 105 -12.70 -1.94 11.54
CA TYR A 105 -13.17 -0.75 12.23
C TYR A 105 -12.11 -0.08 13.06
N ASN A 106 -12.22 1.23 13.24
CA ASN A 106 -11.39 1.97 14.16
C ASN A 106 -11.84 1.64 15.60
N PRO A 107 -11.03 0.95 16.41
CA PRO A 107 -11.42 0.56 17.76
C PRO A 107 -11.38 1.73 18.76
N ASN A 108 -10.76 2.85 18.37
CA ASN A 108 -10.67 4.03 19.22
C ASN A 108 -11.91 4.90 19.03
N LYS A 109 -12.51 5.39 20.12
CA LYS A 109 -13.72 6.23 20.05
C LYS A 109 -13.42 7.72 19.87
N ASP A 110 -12.24 8.15 20.33
CA ASP A 110 -11.91 9.56 20.51
C ASP A 110 -10.82 10.05 19.53
N GLN A 111 -10.39 9.22 18.58
CA GLN A 111 -9.39 9.58 17.57
C GLN A 111 -9.62 8.86 16.24
N ASP A 112 -9.24 9.49 15.14
CA ASP A 112 -9.31 8.90 13.81
C ASP A 112 -8.12 7.97 13.52
N THR A 113 -8.39 6.92 12.76
CA THR A 113 -7.36 6.06 12.17
C THR A 113 -7.12 6.50 10.72
N ASN A 114 -5.86 6.71 10.34
CA ASN A 114 -5.47 6.87 8.94
C ASN A 114 -4.66 5.65 8.50
N LEU A 115 -5.00 5.09 7.35
CA LEU A 115 -4.41 3.86 6.84
C LEU A 115 -4.36 3.85 5.31
N LEU A 116 -3.49 3.01 4.77
CA LEU A 116 -3.52 2.65 3.36
C LEU A 116 -4.21 1.29 3.18
N GLN A 117 -5.15 1.22 2.25
CA GLN A 117 -5.71 -0.04 1.71
C GLN A 117 -5.12 -0.27 0.32
N ILE A 118 -4.37 -1.35 0.17
CA ILE A 118 -3.60 -1.64 -1.04
C ILE A 118 -3.97 -3.01 -1.55
N TRP A 119 -4.44 -3.11 -2.80
CA TRP A 119 -4.86 -4.38 -3.38
C TRP A 119 -4.06 -4.72 -4.62
N LEU A 120 -3.60 -5.97 -4.71
CA LEU A 120 -2.98 -6.53 -5.91
C LEU A 120 -3.77 -7.73 -6.42
N PHE A 121 -3.86 -7.85 -7.74
CA PHE A 121 -4.24 -9.13 -8.33
C PHE A 121 -3.19 -10.19 -7.97
N PRO A 122 -3.58 -11.36 -7.46
CA PRO A 122 -2.64 -12.44 -7.19
C PRO A 122 -2.20 -13.13 -8.50
N ASN A 123 -1.00 -13.69 -8.51
CA ASN A 123 -0.52 -14.58 -9.58
C ASN A 123 -1.07 -16.01 -9.47
N LYS A 124 -1.70 -16.35 -8.35
CA LYS A 124 -2.37 -17.64 -8.11
C LYS A 124 -3.80 -17.40 -7.63
N ARG A 125 -4.76 -17.97 -8.34
CA ARG A 125 -6.18 -17.90 -8.00
C ARG A 125 -6.63 -19.12 -7.21
N ASN A 126 -7.69 -18.96 -6.43
CA ASN A 126 -8.35 -20.00 -5.65
C ASN A 126 -7.40 -20.71 -4.67
N VAL A 127 -6.42 -19.97 -4.16
CA VAL A 127 -5.59 -20.40 -3.03
C VAL A 127 -6.44 -20.48 -1.77
N GLU A 128 -5.95 -21.20 -0.76
CA GLU A 128 -6.58 -21.17 0.57
C GLU A 128 -6.52 -19.73 1.11
N PRO A 129 -7.66 -19.18 1.58
CA PRO A 129 -7.67 -17.87 2.21
C PRO A 129 -6.70 -17.85 3.40
N ARG A 130 -5.98 -16.75 3.57
CA ARG A 130 -5.06 -16.59 4.69
C ARG A 130 -5.02 -15.16 5.18
N TYR A 131 -4.56 -15.02 6.42
CA TYR A 131 -4.37 -13.76 7.11
C TYR A 131 -3.02 -13.80 7.81
N ASP A 132 -2.31 -12.67 7.78
CA ASP A 132 -1.07 -12.47 8.53
C ASP A 132 -0.96 -11.02 9.00
N GLU A 133 -0.35 -10.83 10.16
CA GLU A 133 -0.12 -9.52 10.80
C GLU A 133 1.26 -9.55 11.45
N ILE A 134 2.15 -8.66 10.99
CA ILE A 134 3.53 -8.63 11.45
C ILE A 134 3.92 -7.24 11.94
N SER A 135 4.82 -7.18 12.92
CA SER A 135 5.50 -5.94 13.27
C SER A 135 6.67 -5.68 12.32
N ILE A 136 6.87 -4.42 11.95
CA ILE A 136 8.00 -3.96 11.13
C ILE A 136 8.98 -3.11 11.94
N ALA A 137 8.84 -3.07 13.28
CA ALA A 137 9.68 -2.26 14.16
C ALA A 137 11.17 -2.61 14.03
N ASP A 138 11.50 -3.90 13.94
CA ASP A 138 12.88 -4.38 13.82
C ASP A 138 13.46 -4.23 12.40
N TYR A 139 12.62 -3.91 11.41
CA TYR A 139 13.04 -3.73 10.03
C TYR A 139 13.36 -2.27 9.70
N HIS A 140 12.84 -1.32 10.47
CA HIS A 140 13.02 0.11 10.21
C HIS A 140 14.50 0.48 10.24
N LYS A 141 14.94 1.10 9.15
CA LYS A 141 16.29 1.63 8.99
C LYS A 141 16.20 3.03 8.41
N LYS A 142 16.74 4.00 9.13
CA LYS A 142 16.79 5.39 8.66
C LYS A 142 17.73 5.50 7.45
N ASN A 143 17.32 6.25 6.42
CA ASN A 143 18.04 6.45 5.16
C ASN A 143 18.31 5.16 4.36
N GLU A 144 17.55 4.10 4.61
CA GLU A 144 17.59 2.86 3.86
C GLU A 144 16.16 2.39 3.57
N LEU A 145 15.98 1.72 2.43
CA LEU A 145 14.72 1.02 2.15
C LEU A 145 14.66 -0.26 2.97
N TYR A 146 13.55 -0.50 3.64
CA TYR A 146 13.32 -1.75 4.35
C TYR A 146 12.04 -2.43 3.85
N GLN A 147 12.16 -3.73 3.61
CA GLN A 147 11.12 -4.55 3.01
C GLN A 147 10.01 -4.85 4.03
N VAL A 148 8.77 -4.76 3.57
CA VAL A 148 7.59 -5.00 4.40
C VAL A 148 6.61 -5.99 3.77
N VAL A 149 6.69 -6.22 2.45
CA VAL A 149 5.93 -7.26 1.74
C VAL A 149 6.84 -7.99 0.73
N SER A 150 6.66 -9.30 0.56
CA SER A 150 7.44 -10.17 -0.35
C SER A 150 6.56 -11.26 -1.02
N PRO A 151 6.94 -11.86 -2.16
CA PRO A 151 6.32 -13.10 -2.65
C PRO A 151 6.65 -14.35 -1.84
N ASP A 152 7.69 -14.32 -1.00
CA ASP A 152 8.28 -15.51 -0.37
C ASP A 152 7.99 -15.55 1.14
N PRO A 153 7.37 -16.62 1.67
CA PRO A 153 7.12 -16.77 3.11
C PRO A 153 8.39 -16.85 3.97
N ASP A 154 9.55 -17.17 3.39
CA ASP A 154 10.83 -17.27 4.10
C ASP A 154 11.67 -15.98 4.01
N ASP A 155 11.15 -14.93 3.35
CA ASP A 155 11.81 -13.62 3.21
C ASP A 155 11.29 -12.58 4.22
N GLN A 156 11.95 -11.43 4.33
CA GLN A 156 11.55 -10.36 5.24
C GLN A 156 10.20 -9.75 4.84
N GLY A 157 9.33 -9.55 5.83
CA GLY A 157 8.03 -8.90 5.65
C GLY A 157 6.88 -9.89 5.51
N ALA A 158 5.67 -9.37 5.29
CA ALA A 158 4.50 -10.21 5.13
C ALA A 158 4.50 -10.75 3.70
N TRP A 159 4.27 -12.05 3.52
CA TRP A 159 4.30 -12.62 2.18
C TRP A 159 2.95 -12.45 1.47
N ILE A 160 2.91 -12.51 0.13
CA ILE A 160 1.70 -12.49 -0.73
C ILE A 160 1.82 -13.44 -1.91
N HIS A 161 0.69 -13.81 -2.52
CA HIS A 161 0.64 -14.58 -3.77
C HIS A 161 0.81 -13.69 -5.00
N GLN A 162 1.85 -12.88 -5.06
CA GLN A 162 2.22 -12.08 -6.22
C GLN A 162 3.72 -11.76 -6.18
N ASP A 163 4.38 -11.73 -7.34
CA ASP A 163 5.80 -11.39 -7.49
C ASP A 163 6.05 -9.89 -7.28
N ALA A 164 5.66 -9.39 -6.11
CA ALA A 164 5.67 -7.99 -5.73
C ALA A 164 6.35 -7.78 -4.37
N TRP A 165 7.10 -6.69 -4.27
CA TRP A 165 7.85 -6.33 -3.07
C TRP A 165 7.56 -4.90 -2.67
N PHE A 166 7.20 -4.69 -1.40
CA PHE A 166 6.94 -3.36 -0.87
C PHE A 166 8.04 -2.96 0.10
N PHE A 167 8.44 -1.70 0.03
CA PHE A 167 9.46 -1.10 0.88
C PHE A 167 8.95 0.21 1.45
N LEU A 168 9.20 0.42 2.73
CA LEU A 168 9.10 1.74 3.32
C LEU A 168 10.47 2.40 3.33
N GLY A 169 10.49 3.70 3.07
CA GLY A 169 11.66 4.55 3.25
C GLY A 169 11.34 5.66 4.24
N ASP A 170 12.25 5.89 5.17
CA ASP A 170 12.27 7.05 6.07
C ASP A 170 13.63 7.72 5.95
N PHE A 171 13.67 8.86 5.24
CA PHE A 171 14.89 9.50 4.77
C PHE A 171 14.99 10.93 5.31
N ASP A 172 16.18 11.32 5.75
CA ASP A 172 16.52 12.71 6.05
C ASP A 172 16.74 13.48 4.75
N LYS A 173 16.52 14.79 4.80
CA LYS A 173 16.78 15.68 3.67
C LYS A 173 18.19 15.49 3.08
N GLY A 174 18.24 15.30 1.75
CA GLY A 174 19.45 15.11 0.98
C GLY A 174 19.98 13.68 0.93
N ALA A 175 19.39 12.75 1.70
CA ALA A 175 19.70 11.34 1.59
C ALA A 175 19.19 10.78 0.25
N ARG A 176 19.90 9.79 -0.27
CA ARG A 176 19.65 9.19 -1.59
C ARG A 176 19.70 7.68 -1.50
N THR A 177 18.89 7.02 -2.33
CA THR A 177 18.95 5.58 -2.55
C THR A 177 18.70 5.29 -4.02
N ASP A 178 19.47 4.34 -4.56
CA ASP A 178 19.15 3.70 -5.82
C ASP A 178 18.44 2.39 -5.51
N TYR A 179 17.32 2.14 -6.18
CA TYR A 179 16.56 0.90 -6.06
C TYR A 179 16.62 0.13 -7.37
N THR A 180 17.10 -1.11 -7.31
CA THR A 180 17.08 -2.05 -8.43
C THR A 180 15.82 -2.91 -8.31
N LEU A 181 15.07 -3.01 -9.40
CA LEU A 181 13.86 -3.82 -9.46
C LEU A 181 14.19 -5.29 -9.14
N ARG A 182 13.33 -5.95 -8.37
CA ARG A 182 13.54 -7.34 -7.91
C ARG A 182 13.35 -8.35 -9.03
N LYS A 183 12.56 -8.01 -10.05
CA LYS A 183 12.24 -8.90 -11.17
C LYS A 183 12.11 -8.12 -12.49
N GLU A 184 12.66 -8.70 -13.55
CA GLU A 184 12.51 -8.16 -14.91
C GLU A 184 11.02 -8.13 -15.31
N GLY A 185 10.60 -7.05 -15.96
CA GLY A 185 9.21 -6.83 -16.36
C GLY A 185 8.33 -6.20 -15.27
N ASN A 186 8.85 -6.01 -14.05
CA ASN A 186 8.18 -5.20 -13.05
C ASN A 186 8.31 -3.70 -13.36
N GLY A 187 7.50 -2.91 -12.66
CA GLY A 187 7.62 -1.47 -12.53
C GLY A 187 7.51 -1.07 -11.06
N VAL A 188 7.91 0.16 -10.77
CA VAL A 188 7.85 0.71 -9.41
C VAL A 188 6.77 1.77 -9.33
N TYR A 189 5.88 1.64 -8.35
CA TYR A 189 4.95 2.69 -7.95
C TYR A 189 5.39 3.26 -6.59
N LEU A 190 5.91 4.49 -6.59
CA LEU A 190 6.32 5.19 -5.38
C LEU A 190 5.22 6.17 -4.96
N PHE A 191 4.80 6.10 -3.70
CA PHE A 191 3.79 6.96 -3.10
C PHE A 191 4.37 7.69 -1.90
N VAL A 192 4.35 9.03 -1.92
CA VAL A 192 4.91 9.85 -0.84
C VAL A 192 3.94 9.88 0.32
N LEU A 193 4.39 9.46 1.50
CA LEU A 193 3.57 9.49 2.71
C LEU A 193 3.64 10.86 3.38
N GLU A 194 4.86 11.37 3.56
CA GLU A 194 5.17 12.66 4.19
C GLU A 194 6.41 13.28 3.52
N GLY A 195 6.53 14.61 3.58
CA GLY A 195 7.64 15.36 2.96
C GLY A 195 7.59 15.36 1.43
N SER A 196 8.76 15.45 0.80
CA SER A 196 8.91 15.49 -0.66
C SER A 196 10.17 14.76 -1.14
N VAL A 197 10.09 14.20 -2.35
CA VAL A 197 11.18 13.44 -2.99
C VAL A 197 11.38 13.85 -4.44
N LEU A 198 12.58 13.59 -4.94
CA LEU A 198 12.91 13.58 -6.36
C LEU A 198 13.09 12.13 -6.80
N VAL A 199 12.27 11.65 -7.75
CA VAL A 199 12.41 10.33 -8.36
C VAL A 199 12.91 10.50 -9.78
N ASN A 200 14.13 10.06 -10.08
CA ASN A 200 14.79 10.31 -11.36
C ASN A 200 14.75 11.80 -11.79
N GLY A 201 14.86 12.72 -10.82
CA GLY A 201 14.79 14.17 -11.03
C GLY A 201 13.37 14.76 -11.09
N GLN A 202 12.32 13.94 -11.06
CA GLN A 202 10.93 14.40 -10.99
C GLN A 202 10.52 14.68 -9.54
N SER A 203 10.02 15.88 -9.25
CA SER A 203 9.54 16.25 -7.92
C SER A 203 8.18 15.64 -7.62
N LEU A 204 8.05 15.12 -6.40
CA LEU A 204 6.81 14.63 -5.80
C LEU A 204 6.64 15.23 -4.41
N GLU A 205 5.44 15.72 -4.14
CA GLU A 205 5.04 16.23 -2.83
C GLU A 205 4.27 15.17 -2.04
N LYS A 206 3.91 15.49 -0.79
CA LYS A 206 3.08 14.65 0.06
C LYS A 206 1.82 14.14 -0.67
N ARG A 207 1.64 12.82 -0.67
CA ARG A 207 0.56 12.06 -1.35
C ARG A 207 0.56 12.12 -2.88
N ASP A 208 1.60 12.67 -3.49
CA ASP A 208 1.85 12.39 -4.90
C ASP A 208 2.37 10.96 -5.07
N ALA A 209 2.19 10.43 -6.28
CA ALA A 209 2.74 9.16 -6.67
C ALA A 209 3.37 9.23 -8.06
N VAL A 210 4.34 8.35 -8.29
CA VAL A 210 4.93 8.12 -9.60
C VAL A 210 5.02 6.62 -9.89
N GLY A 211 4.51 6.21 -11.04
CA GLY A 211 4.76 4.92 -11.63
C GLY A 211 5.91 4.99 -12.62
N VAL A 212 6.94 4.16 -12.48
CA VAL A 212 8.09 4.06 -13.37
C VAL A 212 8.21 2.62 -13.89
N SER A 213 8.33 2.43 -15.19
CA SER A 213 8.51 1.12 -15.83
C SER A 213 9.53 1.20 -16.97
N GLU A 214 9.83 0.06 -17.61
CA GLU A 214 10.83 -0.04 -18.69
C GLU A 214 12.21 0.47 -18.26
N THR A 215 12.63 0.03 -17.07
CA THR A 215 13.93 0.34 -16.45
C THR A 215 14.24 -0.72 -15.39
N ASP A 216 15.53 -0.91 -15.10
CA ASP A 216 15.99 -1.84 -14.06
C ASP A 216 16.26 -1.14 -12.73
N THR A 217 16.36 0.19 -12.74
CA THR A 217 16.73 0.99 -11.56
C THR A 217 15.95 2.30 -11.48
N ILE A 218 15.72 2.78 -10.26
CA ILE A 218 15.26 4.14 -10.00
C ILE A 218 16.12 4.81 -8.94
N ALA A 219 16.39 6.10 -9.10
CA ALA A 219 17.05 6.93 -8.11
C ALA A 219 16.00 7.73 -7.34
N VAL A 220 16.08 7.70 -6.01
CA VAL A 220 15.23 8.47 -5.10
C VAL A 220 16.10 9.36 -4.24
N GLU A 221 15.79 10.65 -4.20
CA GLU A 221 16.44 11.64 -3.35
C GLU A 221 15.40 12.35 -2.48
N ALA A 222 15.67 12.45 -1.19
CA ALA A 222 14.83 13.18 -0.24
C ALA A 222 15.05 14.69 -0.39
N ALA A 223 14.04 15.44 -0.85
CA ALA A 223 14.11 16.90 -0.94
C ALA A 223 13.84 17.57 0.42
N GLU A 224 13.09 16.89 1.28
CA GLU A 224 12.83 17.16 2.69
C GLU A 224 12.97 15.87 3.51
N ASP A 225 12.89 15.96 4.84
CA ASP A 225 12.68 14.75 5.65
C ASP A 225 11.37 14.11 5.19
N THR A 226 11.45 12.84 4.76
CA THR A 226 10.39 12.22 3.98
C THR A 226 10.17 10.78 4.39
N ARG A 227 8.91 10.37 4.30
CA ARG A 227 8.52 8.96 4.38
C ARG A 227 7.78 8.60 3.11
N PHE A 228 8.11 7.48 2.49
CA PHE A 228 7.45 7.02 1.27
C PHE A 228 7.29 5.50 1.25
N LEU A 229 6.35 5.03 0.44
CA LEU A 229 6.11 3.63 0.14
C LEU A 229 6.53 3.38 -1.32
N LEU A 230 7.41 2.41 -1.53
CA LEU A 230 7.85 1.95 -2.84
C LEU A 230 7.27 0.56 -3.07
N MET A 231 6.49 0.39 -4.14
CA MET A 231 5.89 -0.89 -4.53
C MET A 231 6.45 -1.34 -5.87
N ASP A 232 7.26 -2.40 -5.85
CA ASP A 232 7.78 -3.08 -7.03
C ASP A 232 6.79 -4.18 -7.43
N VAL A 233 6.14 -4.04 -8.58
CA VAL A 233 5.01 -4.88 -9.00
C VAL A 233 5.12 -5.29 -10.47
N PRO A 234 4.64 -6.48 -10.85
CA PRO A 234 4.55 -6.88 -12.25
C PRO A 234 3.69 -5.93 -13.09
N MET A 235 4.17 -5.57 -14.29
CA MET A 235 3.42 -4.71 -15.21
C MET A 235 2.36 -5.44 -16.04
N SER A 236 2.38 -6.78 -16.00
CA SER A 236 1.38 -7.65 -16.61
C SER A 236 0.71 -8.51 -15.54
N THR A 237 -0.60 -8.68 -15.67
CA THR A 237 -1.41 -9.66 -14.91
C THR A 237 -1.23 -11.07 -15.43
#